data_AF-A0A522EYB0-F1
#
_entry.id   AF-A0A522EYB0-F1
#
_cell.length_a   1.000
_cell.length_b   1.000
_cell.length_c   1.000
_cell.angle_alpha   90.00
_cell.angle_beta   90.00
_cell.angle_gamma   90.00
#
_symmetry.space_group_name_H-M   'P 1'
#
loop_
_entity.id
_entity.type
_entity.pdbx_description
1 polymer ?
#
loop_
_entity_poly.entity_id
_entity_poly.type
_entity_poly.pdbx_seq_one_letter_code
_entity_poly.pdbx_strand_id
1 'polypeptide(L)'
;MFKRFATSWAMTKASWTVLMENKKLFIFPVLSMLGILLIFFSFLIPLIFSDLFSAMISGDTSSLIIGGLMLFSFYLISYVIVFYCNSALVGIVLMRINGATPTLHDGLQIANKHLKVIIAYSLIASTVGVILQWLSERGTIGDIVAGLFGAAWSLGTFLVIPVLVSENIGPIDALKRSVHLLKKTWGETLIGSTGIGLVFGVLMMIPIFIGTAVLG
;
A
#
# COMPACT_ATOMS: atom_id res chain seq x y z
N MET A 1 28.27 18.72 2.22
CA MET A 1 27.13 17.99 2.83
C MET A 1 26.13 18.92 3.52
N PHE A 2 26.55 19.85 4.40
CA PHE A 2 25.64 20.79 5.11
C PHE A 2 24.74 21.65 4.20
N LYS A 3 25.22 22.10 3.03
CA LYS A 3 24.37 22.82 2.05
C LYS A 3 23.22 21.95 1.50
N ARG A 4 23.45 20.67 1.24
CA ARG A 4 22.40 19.73 0.77
C ARG A 4 21.35 19.47 1.86
N PHE A 5 21.77 19.35 3.12
CA PHE A 5 20.85 19.25 4.25
C PHE A 5 20.03 20.53 4.45
N ALA A 6 20.64 21.71 4.32
CA ALA A 6 19.93 22.99 4.43
C ALA A 6 18.90 23.17 3.29
N THR A 7 19.24 22.81 2.06
CA THR A 7 18.30 22.84 0.92
C THR A 7 17.16 21.84 1.11
N SER A 8 17.46 20.62 1.56
CA SER A 8 16.43 19.60 1.85
C SER A 8 15.51 20.04 2.97
N TRP A 9 16.06 20.64 4.04
CA TRP A 9 15.28 21.19 5.14
C TRP A 9 14.41 22.38 4.72
N ALA A 10 14.91 23.25 3.83
CA ALA A 10 14.14 24.35 3.26
C ALA A 10 12.99 23.82 2.39
N MET A 11 13.21 22.78 1.59
CA MET A 11 12.18 22.11 0.79
C MET A 11 11.12 21.45 1.68
N THR A 12 11.53 20.75 2.74
CA THR A 12 10.60 20.18 3.72
C THR A 12 9.80 21.26 4.42
N LYS A 13 10.44 22.36 4.83
CA LYS A 13 9.77 23.48 5.50
C LYS A 13 8.79 24.20 4.58
N ALA A 14 9.14 24.42 3.31
CA ALA A 14 8.24 24.98 2.31
C ALA A 14 7.03 24.06 2.04
N SER A 15 7.28 22.75 1.87
CA SER A 15 6.22 21.76 1.71
C SER A 15 5.32 21.69 2.95
N TRP A 16 5.92 21.79 4.14
CA TRP A 16 5.23 21.83 5.43
C TRP A 16 4.35 23.07 5.59
N THR A 17 4.83 24.23 5.16
CA THR A 17 4.04 25.48 5.18
C THR A 17 2.82 25.39 4.26
N VAL A 18 2.98 24.91 3.01
CA VAL A 18 1.86 24.69 2.07
C VAL A 18 0.85 23.67 2.59
N LEU A 19 1.35 22.63 3.28
CA LEU A 19 0.51 21.60 3.90
C LEU A 19 -0.24 22.14 5.13
N MET A 20 0.41 22.98 5.94
CA MET A 20 -0.17 23.68 7.10
C MET A 20 -1.18 24.76 6.70
N GLU A 21 -1.10 25.32 5.48
CA GLU A 21 -2.16 26.17 4.92
C GLU A 21 -3.46 25.38 4.65
N ASN A 22 -3.38 24.05 4.52
CA ASN A 22 -4.50 23.15 4.25
C ASN A 22 -4.73 22.15 5.39
N LYS A 23 -4.77 22.63 6.65
CA LYS A 23 -4.97 21.80 7.86
C LYS A 23 -6.15 20.82 7.78
N LYS A 24 -7.17 21.14 6.99
CA LYS A 24 -8.37 20.32 6.81
C LYS A 24 -8.06 18.95 6.16
N LEU A 25 -7.00 18.82 5.38
CA LEU A 25 -6.65 17.57 4.71
C LEU A 25 -6.02 16.52 5.65
N PHE A 26 -5.37 16.96 6.73
CA PHE A 26 -4.74 16.06 7.71
C PHE A 26 -5.73 15.24 8.53
N ILE A 27 -7.01 15.62 8.54
CA ILE A 27 -7.97 14.93 9.38
C ILE A 27 -8.18 13.48 8.93
N PHE A 28 -8.09 13.17 7.62
CA PHE A 28 -8.28 11.79 7.14
C PHE A 28 -7.14 10.86 7.52
N PRO A 29 -5.85 11.23 7.35
CA PRO A 29 -4.74 10.44 7.90
C PRO A 29 -4.86 10.23 9.41
N VAL A 30 -5.18 11.28 10.17
CA VAL A 30 -5.35 11.17 11.64
C VAL A 30 -6.52 10.25 12.00
N LEU A 31 -7.67 10.38 11.33
CA LEU A 31 -8.82 9.50 11.52
C LEU A 31 -8.49 8.04 11.20
N SER A 32 -7.72 7.79 10.13
CA SER A 32 -7.27 6.43 9.80
C SER A 32 -6.34 5.87 10.87
N MET A 33 -5.40 6.67 11.39
CA MET A 33 -4.50 6.27 12.47
C MET A 33 -5.27 5.95 13.75
N LEU A 34 -6.23 6.80 14.14
CA LEU A 34 -7.09 6.55 15.29
C LEU A 34 -7.98 5.32 15.09
N GLY A 35 -8.52 5.13 13.89
CA GLY A 35 -9.31 3.95 13.53
C GLY A 35 -8.48 2.66 13.63
N ILE A 36 -7.26 2.67 13.10
CA ILE A 36 -6.32 1.54 13.22
C ILE A 36 -5.99 1.28 14.69
N LEU A 37 -5.71 2.31 15.48
CA LEU A 37 -5.42 2.15 16.92
C LEU A 37 -6.62 1.54 17.65
N LEU A 38 -7.83 2.00 17.37
CA LEU A 38 -9.05 1.46 17.97
C LEU A 38 -9.21 -0.03 17.63
N ILE A 39 -9.05 -0.41 16.36
CA ILE A 39 -9.12 -1.81 15.94
C ILE A 39 -7.99 -2.63 16.56
N PHE A 40 -6.77 -2.08 16.62
CA PHE A 40 -5.64 -2.71 17.27
C PHE A 40 -5.95 -3.04 18.73
N PHE A 41 -6.42 -2.08 19.53
CA PHE A 41 -6.79 -2.34 20.93
C PHE A 41 -8.00 -3.28 21.05
N SER A 42 -8.99 -3.15 20.16
CA SER A 42 -10.18 -4.02 20.14
C SER A 42 -9.84 -5.50 19.93
N PHE A 43 -8.75 -5.81 19.22
CA PHE A 43 -8.30 -7.18 19.00
C PHE A 43 -7.19 -7.60 19.98
N LEU A 44 -6.30 -6.67 20.36
CA LEU A 44 -5.19 -6.95 21.27
C LEU A 44 -5.68 -7.27 22.69
N ILE A 45 -6.67 -6.52 23.21
CA ILE A 45 -7.16 -6.71 24.58
C ILE A 45 -7.73 -8.14 24.73
N PRO A 46 -8.70 -8.60 23.92
CA PRO A 46 -9.18 -9.97 24.00
C PRO A 46 -8.07 -11.01 23.83
N LEU A 47 -7.09 -10.77 22.96
CA LEU A 47 -5.99 -11.71 22.72
C LEU A 47 -5.11 -11.90 23.98
N ILE A 48 -4.82 -10.83 24.72
CA ILE A 48 -3.99 -10.88 25.93
C ILE A 48 -4.76 -11.47 27.12
N PHE A 49 -6.05 -11.12 27.26
CA PHE A 49 -6.87 -11.54 28.40
C PHE A 49 -7.56 -12.90 28.22
N SER A 50 -7.52 -13.46 27.01
CA SER A 50 -8.01 -14.81 26.76
C SER A 50 -6.87 -15.82 26.73
N ASP A 51 -7.19 -17.08 26.97
CA ASP A 51 -6.27 -18.21 26.74
C ASP A 51 -6.05 -18.49 25.24
N LEU A 52 -6.56 -17.64 24.34
CA LEU A 52 -6.41 -17.83 22.90
C LEU A 52 -4.93 -17.74 22.48
N PHE A 53 -4.17 -16.80 23.05
CA PHE A 53 -2.75 -16.65 22.72
C PHE A 53 -1.93 -17.88 23.15
N SER A 54 -2.17 -18.39 24.37
CA SER A 54 -1.53 -19.61 24.86
C SER A 54 -1.98 -20.84 24.07
N ALA A 55 -3.27 -20.93 23.71
CA ALA A 55 -3.82 -22.01 22.90
C ALA A 55 -3.31 -22.02 21.45
N MET A 56 -3.00 -20.86 20.85
CA MET A 56 -2.38 -20.80 19.53
C MET A 56 -0.94 -21.32 19.55
N ILE A 57 -0.19 -21.01 20.61
CA ILE A 57 1.21 -21.48 20.78
C ILE A 57 1.26 -22.98 21.03
N SER A 58 0.28 -23.53 21.75
CA SER A 58 0.21 -24.97 22.01
C SER A 58 -0.12 -25.81 20.77
N GLY A 59 -0.48 -25.19 19.65
CA GLY A 59 -0.67 -25.85 18.37
C GLY A 59 -1.97 -26.64 18.24
N ASP A 60 -2.96 -26.37 19.09
CA ASP A 60 -4.29 -26.96 18.91
C ASP A 60 -4.92 -26.51 17.58
N THR A 61 -5.52 -27.44 16.84
CA THR A 61 -6.06 -27.14 15.51
C THR A 61 -7.23 -26.15 15.59
N SER A 62 -8.04 -26.23 16.65
CA SER A 62 -9.19 -25.34 16.83
C SER A 62 -8.76 -23.90 17.12
N SER A 63 -7.73 -23.71 17.95
CA SER A 63 -7.18 -22.39 18.29
C SER A 63 -6.47 -21.73 17.11
N LEU A 64 -5.80 -22.51 16.25
CA LEU A 64 -5.16 -22.00 15.02
C LEU A 64 -6.19 -21.45 14.02
N ILE A 65 -7.34 -22.12 13.86
CA ILE A 65 -8.41 -21.65 12.98
C ILE A 65 -9.01 -20.34 13.52
N ILE A 66 -9.30 -20.29 14.82
CA ILE A 66 -9.87 -19.09 15.47
C ILE A 66 -8.88 -17.93 15.39
N GLY A 67 -7.61 -18.17 15.69
CA GLY A 67 -6.53 -17.18 15.56
C GLY A 67 -6.36 -16.66 14.14
N GLY A 68 -6.39 -17.55 13.14
CA GLY A 68 -6.34 -17.20 11.73
C GLY A 68 -7.51 -16.32 11.29
N LEU A 69 -8.75 -16.67 11.69
CA LEU A 69 -9.94 -15.87 11.40
C LEU A 69 -9.88 -14.49 12.09
N MET A 70 -9.38 -14.43 13.32
CA MET A 70 -9.19 -13.20 14.06
C MET A 70 -8.18 -12.28 13.37
N LEU A 71 -7.01 -12.79 12.98
CA LEU A 71 -5.98 -12.04 12.25
C LEU A 71 -6.49 -11.58 10.88
N PHE A 72 -7.19 -12.45 10.14
CA PHE A 72 -7.78 -12.09 8.86
C PHE A 72 -8.83 -10.97 9.02
N SER A 73 -9.68 -11.05 10.03
CA SER A 73 -10.68 -10.02 10.34
C SER A 73 -10.02 -8.69 10.72
N PHE A 74 -9.01 -8.73 11.58
CA PHE A 74 -8.20 -7.56 11.94
C PHE A 74 -7.60 -6.90 10.69
N TYR A 75 -7.02 -7.70 9.80
CA TYR A 75 -6.39 -7.21 8.58
C TYR A 75 -7.40 -6.63 7.57
N LEU A 76 -8.53 -7.32 7.37
CA LEU A 76 -9.61 -6.87 6.51
C LEU A 76 -10.19 -5.52 6.98
N ILE A 77 -10.52 -5.41 8.27
CA ILE A 77 -11.09 -4.18 8.84
C ILE A 77 -10.08 -3.04 8.74
N SER A 78 -8.79 -3.31 9.02
CA SER A 78 -7.72 -2.32 8.87
C SER A 78 -7.64 -1.80 7.44
N TYR A 79 -7.71 -2.68 6.42
CA TYR A 79 -7.75 -2.26 5.03
C TYR A 79 -8.97 -1.41 4.69
N VAL A 80 -10.15 -1.79 5.17
CA VAL A 80 -11.38 -0.99 4.97
C VAL A 80 -11.22 0.42 5.53
N ILE A 81 -10.70 0.57 6.76
CA ILE A 81 -10.49 1.89 7.37
C ILE A 81 -9.50 2.73 6.56
N VAL A 82 -8.35 2.15 6.21
CA VAL A 82 -7.31 2.86 5.45
C VAL A 82 -7.82 3.28 4.08
N PHE A 83 -8.43 2.37 3.33
CA PHE A 83 -8.95 2.68 2.00
C PHE A 83 -10.13 3.63 2.03
N TYR A 84 -10.98 3.59 3.07
CA TYR A 84 -12.05 4.56 3.27
C TYR A 84 -11.51 5.99 3.46
N CYS A 85 -10.58 6.16 4.39
CA CYS A 85 -9.96 7.47 4.64
C CYS A 85 -9.16 7.97 3.43
N ASN A 86 -8.44 7.09 2.74
CA ASN A 86 -7.72 7.43 1.52
C ASN A 86 -8.68 7.84 0.39
N SER A 87 -9.83 7.15 0.25
CA SER A 87 -10.84 7.52 -0.75
C SER A 87 -11.43 8.90 -0.49
N ALA A 88 -11.71 9.22 0.79
CA ALA A 88 -12.18 10.55 1.18
C ALA A 88 -11.14 11.65 0.88
N LEU A 89 -9.88 11.41 1.25
CA LEU A 89 -8.77 12.33 1.01
C LEU A 89 -8.56 12.56 -0.49
N VAL A 90 -8.48 11.48 -1.28
CA VAL A 90 -8.26 11.56 -2.72
C VAL A 90 -9.45 12.25 -3.41
N GLY A 91 -10.68 11.98 -2.97
CA GLY A 91 -11.87 12.67 -3.48
C GLY A 91 -11.80 14.19 -3.28
N ILE A 92 -11.42 14.65 -2.09
CA ILE A 92 -11.24 16.08 -1.80
C ILE A 92 -10.10 16.67 -2.64
N VAL A 93 -8.97 15.96 -2.76
CA VAL A 93 -7.84 16.42 -3.57
C VAL A 93 -8.25 16.59 -5.03
N LEU A 94 -8.97 15.62 -5.60
CA LEU A 94 -9.49 15.70 -6.97
C LEU A 94 -10.45 16.87 -7.16
N MET A 95 -11.38 17.09 -6.22
CA MET A 95 -12.28 18.26 -6.25
C MET A 95 -11.51 19.58 -6.21
N ARG A 96 -10.49 19.66 -5.34
CA ARG A 96 -9.64 20.85 -5.19
C ARG A 96 -8.83 21.15 -6.45
N ILE A 97 -8.26 20.12 -7.08
CA ILE A 97 -7.52 20.25 -8.36
C ILE A 97 -8.45 20.77 -9.46
N ASN A 98 -9.72 20.39 -9.45
CA ASN A 98 -10.74 20.89 -10.37
C ASN A 98 -11.29 22.29 -10.02
N GLY A 99 -10.66 23.00 -9.08
CA GLY A 99 -11.03 24.38 -8.72
C GLY A 99 -12.17 24.51 -7.70
N ALA A 100 -12.70 23.40 -7.16
CA ALA A 100 -13.74 23.46 -6.14
C ALA A 100 -13.17 23.81 -4.75
N THR A 101 -14.06 24.23 -3.84
CA THR A 101 -13.76 24.46 -2.42
C THR A 101 -14.39 23.35 -1.55
N PRO A 102 -13.83 22.13 -1.57
CA PRO A 102 -14.41 21.00 -0.89
C PRO A 102 -14.35 21.13 0.64
N THR A 103 -15.32 20.53 1.30
CA THR A 103 -15.44 20.41 2.74
C THR A 103 -15.12 18.99 3.19
N LEU A 104 -15.02 18.79 4.51
CA LEU A 104 -14.84 17.45 5.08
C LEU A 104 -16.04 16.53 4.80
N HIS A 105 -17.24 17.12 4.76
CA HIS A 105 -18.47 16.39 4.45
C HIS A 105 -18.42 15.79 3.04
N ASP A 106 -17.91 16.54 2.06
CA ASP A 106 -17.79 16.08 0.68
C ASP A 106 -16.88 14.85 0.58
N GLY A 107 -15.74 14.85 1.31
CA GLY A 107 -14.86 13.68 1.36
C GLY A 107 -15.53 12.44 1.95
N LEU A 108 -16.27 12.60 3.06
CA LEU A 108 -17.02 11.49 3.66
C LEU A 108 -18.14 11.00 2.74
N GLN A 109 -18.82 11.90 2.04
CA GLN A 109 -19.86 11.55 1.07
C GLN A 109 -19.29 10.75 -0.10
N ILE A 110 -18.12 11.13 -0.63
CA ILE A 110 -17.40 10.38 -1.65
C ILE A 110 -17.06 8.98 -1.13
N ALA A 111 -16.41 8.88 0.03
CA ALA A 111 -16.04 7.58 0.60
C ALA A 111 -17.26 6.69 0.85
N ASN A 112 -18.38 7.26 1.32
CA ASN A 112 -19.64 6.54 1.50
C ASN A 112 -20.24 6.05 0.18
N LYS A 113 -20.18 6.86 -0.89
CA LYS A 113 -20.62 6.45 -2.23
C LYS A 113 -19.84 5.22 -2.73
N HIS A 114 -18.56 5.13 -2.38
CA HIS A 114 -17.68 4.05 -2.80
C HIS A 114 -17.53 2.92 -1.77
N LEU A 115 -18.26 2.94 -0.65
CA LEU A 115 -18.07 2.02 0.47
C LEU A 115 -18.12 0.54 0.05
N LYS A 116 -19.08 0.17 -0.81
CA LYS A 116 -19.22 -1.21 -1.32
C LYS A 116 -17.98 -1.65 -2.10
N VAL A 117 -17.46 -0.77 -2.95
CA VAL A 117 -16.29 -1.06 -3.78
C VAL A 117 -15.03 -1.10 -2.92
N ILE A 118 -14.93 -0.24 -1.92
CA ILE A 118 -13.84 -0.25 -0.93
C ILE A 118 -13.83 -1.56 -0.16
N ILE A 119 -14.97 -2.02 0.36
CA ILE A 119 -15.06 -3.31 1.08
C ILE A 119 -14.65 -4.48 0.17
N ALA A 120 -15.15 -4.50 -1.07
CA ALA A 120 -14.79 -5.53 -2.04
C ALA A 120 -13.29 -5.50 -2.38
N TYR A 121 -12.70 -4.32 -2.55
CA TYR A 121 -11.28 -4.17 -2.80
C TYR A 121 -10.43 -4.55 -1.58
N SER A 122 -10.84 -4.18 -0.37
CA SER A 122 -10.18 -4.59 0.87
C SER A 122 -10.12 -6.10 1.02
N LEU A 123 -11.16 -6.82 0.60
CA LEU A 123 -11.18 -8.29 0.59
C LEU A 123 -10.14 -8.85 -0.39
N ILE A 124 -10.02 -8.25 -1.58
CA ILE A 124 -8.99 -8.65 -2.55
C ILE A 124 -7.60 -8.35 -1.97
N ALA A 125 -7.39 -7.16 -1.41
CA ALA A 125 -6.09 -6.77 -0.87
C ALA A 125 -5.67 -7.64 0.33
N SER A 126 -6.60 -7.94 1.24
CA SER A 126 -6.32 -8.78 2.41
C SER A 126 -6.05 -10.24 2.04
N THR A 127 -6.65 -10.75 0.97
CA THR A 127 -6.42 -12.13 0.49
C THR A 127 -5.12 -12.27 -0.29
N VAL A 128 -4.71 -11.25 -1.06
CA VAL A 128 -3.44 -11.30 -1.81
C VAL A 128 -2.24 -11.51 -0.89
N GLY A 129 -2.19 -10.83 0.26
CA GLY A 129 -1.10 -11.03 1.23
C GLY A 129 -1.02 -12.48 1.73
N VAL A 130 -2.17 -13.08 2.05
CA VAL A 130 -2.25 -14.48 2.51
C VAL A 130 -1.81 -15.45 1.40
N ILE A 131 -2.24 -15.21 0.15
CA ILE A 131 -1.86 -16.04 -1.00
C ILE A 131 -0.35 -15.95 -1.27
N LEU A 132 0.23 -14.76 -1.18
CA LEU A 132 1.67 -14.57 -1.37
C LEU A 132 2.48 -15.26 -0.26
N GLN A 133 2.04 -15.14 1.00
CA GLN A 133 2.66 -15.82 2.14
C GLN A 133 2.63 -17.35 1.98
N TRP A 134 1.47 -17.88 1.61
CA TRP A 134 1.32 -19.31 1.33
C TRP A 134 2.18 -19.79 0.16
N LEU A 135 2.40 -18.92 -0.83
CA LEU A 135 3.27 -19.22 -1.97
C LEU A 135 4.75 -19.21 -1.59
N SER A 136 5.19 -18.26 -0.76
CA SER A 136 6.58 -18.22 -0.25
C SER A 136 6.93 -19.48 0.54
N GLU A 137 5.96 -20.05 1.26
CA GLU A 137 6.17 -21.29 2.03
C GLU A 137 6.43 -22.54 1.17
N ARG A 138 6.31 -22.46 -0.17
CA ARG A 138 6.56 -23.58 -1.10
C ARG A 138 8.02 -23.72 -1.55
N GLY A 139 8.96 -23.13 -0.82
CA GLY A 139 10.41 -23.20 -1.07
C GLY A 139 10.93 -22.08 -1.97
N THR A 140 12.19 -22.17 -2.40
CA THR A 140 12.92 -21.07 -3.06
C THR A 140 12.27 -20.54 -4.34
N ILE A 141 11.61 -21.40 -5.14
CA ILE A 141 10.84 -20.95 -6.31
C ILE A 141 9.60 -20.17 -5.88
N GLY A 142 8.93 -20.63 -4.82
CA GLY A 142 7.79 -19.95 -4.20
C GLY A 142 8.16 -18.55 -3.71
N ASP A 143 9.31 -18.42 -3.03
CA ASP A 143 9.84 -17.13 -2.57
C ASP A 143 10.08 -16.14 -3.72
N ILE A 144 10.71 -16.61 -4.81
CA ILE A 144 10.98 -15.76 -5.99
C ILE A 144 9.67 -15.30 -6.61
N VAL A 145 8.72 -16.21 -6.83
CA VAL A 145 7.44 -15.88 -7.44
C VAL A 145 6.64 -14.94 -6.53
N ALA A 146 6.56 -15.22 -5.23
CA ALA A 146 5.90 -14.36 -4.26
C ALA A 146 6.52 -12.96 -4.21
N GLY A 147 7.85 -12.86 -4.25
CA GLY A 147 8.57 -11.58 -4.30
C GLY A 147 8.27 -10.78 -5.56
N LEU A 148 8.27 -11.43 -6.73
CA LEU A 148 7.94 -10.78 -8.01
C LEU A 148 6.48 -10.31 -8.06
N PHE A 149 5.54 -11.16 -7.64
CA PHE A 149 4.13 -10.77 -7.56
C PHE A 149 3.90 -9.68 -6.52
N GLY A 150 4.56 -9.75 -5.37
CA GLY A 150 4.50 -8.71 -4.33
C GLY A 150 5.01 -7.36 -4.84
N ALA A 151 6.10 -7.34 -5.62
CA ALA A 151 6.61 -6.14 -6.27
C ALA A 151 5.62 -5.62 -7.34
N ALA A 152 5.06 -6.51 -8.17
CA ALA A 152 4.06 -6.13 -9.15
C ALA A 152 2.78 -5.57 -8.49
N TRP A 153 2.38 -6.14 -7.36
CA TRP A 153 1.24 -5.71 -6.56
C TRP A 153 1.47 -4.32 -5.95
N SER A 154 2.62 -4.08 -5.33
CA SER A 154 2.93 -2.77 -4.73
C SER A 154 2.95 -1.64 -5.77
N LEU A 155 3.47 -1.92 -6.96
CA LEU A 155 3.43 -0.99 -8.09
C LEU A 155 2.00 -0.81 -8.60
N GLY A 156 1.33 -1.91 -8.95
CA GLY A 156 0.02 -1.89 -9.59
C GLY A 156 -1.11 -1.30 -8.75
N THR A 157 -0.96 -1.26 -7.42
CA THR A 157 -1.98 -0.77 -6.49
C THR A 157 -1.91 0.74 -6.22
N PHE A 158 -0.85 1.42 -6.65
CA PHE A 158 -0.60 2.83 -6.32
C PHE A 158 -1.74 3.79 -6.75
N LEU A 159 -2.32 3.56 -7.94
CA LEU A 159 -3.38 4.42 -8.48
C LEU A 159 -4.79 3.82 -8.32
N VAL A 160 -4.95 2.71 -7.61
CA VAL A 160 -6.26 2.03 -7.53
C VAL A 160 -7.30 2.88 -6.84
N ILE A 161 -6.96 3.48 -5.69
CA ILE A 161 -7.90 4.33 -4.96
C ILE A 161 -8.29 5.58 -5.77
N PRO A 162 -7.35 6.35 -6.37
CA PRO A 162 -7.70 7.44 -7.27
C PRO A 162 -8.59 7.03 -8.44
N VAL A 163 -8.28 5.92 -9.10
CA VAL A 163 -9.07 5.41 -10.23
C VAL A 163 -10.47 4.99 -9.78
N LEU A 164 -10.58 4.30 -8.65
CA LEU A 164 -11.85 3.84 -8.09
C LEU A 164 -12.78 5.02 -7.80
N VAL A 165 -12.24 6.08 -7.17
CA VAL A 165 -13.01 7.29 -6.82
C VAL A 165 -13.36 8.12 -8.06
N SER A 166 -12.42 8.29 -9.00
CA SER A 166 -12.64 9.15 -10.17
C SER A 166 -13.51 8.48 -11.25
N GLU A 167 -13.26 7.21 -11.57
CA GLU A 167 -13.91 6.51 -12.69
C GLU A 167 -15.16 5.73 -12.25
N ASN A 168 -15.45 5.60 -10.94
CA ASN A 168 -16.61 4.87 -10.40
C ASN A 168 -16.73 3.42 -10.91
N ILE A 169 -15.59 2.75 -11.09
CA ILE A 169 -15.52 1.37 -11.59
C ILE A 169 -15.34 0.34 -10.47
N GLY A 170 -15.56 -0.94 -10.80
CA GLY A 170 -15.37 -2.05 -9.88
C GLY A 170 -13.90 -2.22 -9.44
N PRO A 171 -13.64 -3.00 -8.37
CA PRO A 171 -12.32 -3.07 -7.76
C PRO A 171 -11.28 -3.73 -8.67
N ILE A 172 -11.68 -4.74 -9.45
CA ILE A 172 -10.82 -5.43 -10.43
C ILE A 172 -10.50 -4.51 -11.61
N ASP A 173 -11.49 -3.77 -12.10
CA ASP A 173 -11.30 -2.85 -13.22
C ASP A 173 -10.44 -1.66 -12.80
N ALA A 174 -10.59 -1.17 -11.56
CA ALA A 174 -9.72 -0.15 -10.98
C ALA A 174 -8.26 -0.63 -10.91
N LEU A 175 -8.01 -1.90 -10.55
CA LEU A 175 -6.67 -2.49 -10.57
C LEU A 175 -6.10 -2.56 -11.99
N LYS A 176 -6.85 -3.10 -12.95
CA LYS A 176 -6.42 -3.16 -14.36
C LYS A 176 -6.10 -1.79 -14.92
N ARG A 177 -6.96 -0.81 -14.61
CA ARG A 177 -6.82 0.58 -15.04
C ARG A 177 -5.63 1.26 -14.39
N SER A 178 -5.40 1.05 -13.09
CA SER A 178 -4.21 1.53 -12.37
C SER A 178 -2.92 1.02 -13.01
N VAL A 179 -2.83 -0.28 -13.31
CA VAL A 179 -1.68 -0.87 -14.01
C VAL A 179 -1.50 -0.28 -15.41
N HIS A 180 -2.60 -0.10 -16.16
CA HIS A 180 -2.54 0.51 -17.48
C HIS A 180 -2.01 1.95 -17.44
N LEU A 181 -2.52 2.77 -16.51
CA LEU A 181 -2.07 4.16 -16.33
C LEU A 181 -0.60 4.23 -15.90
N LEU A 182 -0.16 3.36 -14.98
CA LEU A 182 1.25 3.28 -14.59
C LEU A 182 2.14 2.87 -15.76
N LYS A 183 1.75 1.85 -16.53
CA LYS A 183 2.50 1.43 -17.71
C LYS A 183 2.61 2.55 -18.75
N LYS A 184 1.56 3.35 -18.92
CA LYS A 184 1.56 4.49 -19.84
C LYS A 184 2.45 5.64 -19.36
N THR A 185 2.35 6.02 -18.08
CA THR A 185 3.05 7.21 -17.55
C THR A 185 4.50 6.93 -17.16
N TRP A 186 4.76 5.74 -16.63
CA TRP A 186 6.06 5.36 -16.09
C TRP A 186 6.76 4.26 -16.88
N GLY A 187 6.06 3.54 -17.76
CA GLY A 187 6.68 2.47 -18.54
C GLY A 187 7.79 2.97 -19.46
N GLU A 188 7.60 4.11 -20.12
CA GLU A 188 8.63 4.72 -20.98
C GLU A 188 9.86 5.17 -20.17
N THR A 189 9.63 5.79 -18.99
CA THR A 189 10.68 6.28 -18.10
C THR A 189 11.40 5.18 -17.34
N LEU A 190 10.69 4.12 -16.92
CA LEU A 190 11.29 2.92 -16.33
C LEU A 190 12.10 2.17 -17.37
N ILE A 191 11.60 1.97 -18.60
CA ILE A 191 12.38 1.30 -19.64
C ILE A 191 13.62 2.14 -20.01
N GLY A 192 13.50 3.47 -20.06
CA GLY A 192 14.63 4.36 -20.27
C GLY A 192 15.68 4.31 -19.15
N SER A 193 15.27 4.40 -17.88
CA SER A 193 16.19 4.41 -16.72
C SER A 193 16.69 3.02 -16.32
N THR A 194 15.84 2.00 -16.42
CA THR A 194 16.18 0.59 -16.16
C THR A 194 16.98 -0.01 -17.30
N GLY A 195 16.74 0.39 -18.56
CA GLY A 195 17.59 0.02 -19.70
C GLY A 195 19.01 0.54 -19.51
N ILE A 196 19.16 1.79 -19.07
CA ILE A 196 20.46 2.37 -18.69
C ILE A 196 21.06 1.57 -17.52
N GLY A 197 20.30 1.31 -16.45
CA GLY A 197 20.76 0.56 -15.29
C GLY A 197 21.16 -0.90 -15.58
N LEU A 198 20.44 -1.59 -16.47
CA LEU A 198 20.75 -2.95 -16.92
C LEU A 198 22.01 -2.97 -17.78
N VAL A 199 22.15 -2.02 -18.71
CA VAL A 199 23.36 -1.89 -19.52
C VAL A 199 24.57 -1.60 -18.62
N PHE A 200 24.45 -0.65 -17.69
CA PHE A 200 25.52 -0.38 -16.72
C PHE A 200 25.77 -1.53 -15.75
N GLY A 201 24.74 -2.28 -15.36
CA GLY A 201 24.85 -3.47 -14.51
C GLY A 201 25.61 -4.60 -15.22
N VAL A 202 25.29 -4.86 -16.48
CA VAL A 202 26.01 -5.83 -17.32
C VAL A 202 27.45 -5.37 -17.57
N LEU A 203 27.67 -4.08 -17.87
CA LEU A 203 29.01 -3.51 -18.03
C LEU A 203 29.84 -3.62 -16.74
N MET A 204 29.23 -3.46 -15.57
CA MET A 204 29.88 -3.65 -14.25
C MET A 204 30.23 -5.12 -13.96
N MET A 205 29.53 -6.09 -14.57
CA MET A 205 29.86 -7.51 -14.43
C MET A 205 31.09 -7.91 -15.26
N ILE A 206 31.38 -7.23 -16.37
CA ILE A 206 32.52 -7.53 -17.25
C ILE A 206 33.86 -7.54 -16.50
N PRO A 207 34.24 -6.52 -15.71
CA PRO A 207 35.50 -6.54 -14.95
C PRO A 207 35.53 -7.62 -13.86
N ILE A 208 34.38 -8.02 -13.32
CA ILE A 208 34.29 -9.14 -12.34
C ILE A 208 34.65 -10.46 -13.04
N PHE A 209 34.11 -10.71 -14.24
CA PHE A 209 34.42 -11.90 -15.03
C PHE A 209 35.87 -11.91 -15.54
N ILE A 210 36.42 -10.75 -15.91
CA ILE A 210 37.83 -10.65 -16.32
C ILE A 210 38.76 -10.87 -15.11
N GLY A 211 38.41 -10.32 -13.94
CA GLY A 211 39.19 -10.49 -12.71
C GLY A 211 39.22 -11.94 -12.22
N THR A 212 38.10 -12.66 -12.30
CA THR A 212 38.05 -14.08 -11.93
C THR A 212 38.79 -14.97 -12.94
N ALA A 213 38.84 -14.60 -14.22
CA ALA A 213 39.59 -15.33 -15.24
C ALA A 213 41.11 -15.09 -15.22
N VAL A 214 41.58 -13.99 -14.62
CA VAL A 214 43.01 -13.67 -14.46
C VAL A 214 43.59 -14.23 -13.14
N LEU A 215 42.74 -14.47 -12.14
CA LEU A 215 43.13 -14.99 -10.83
C LEU A 215 42.93 -16.51 -10.66
N GLY A 216 42.32 -17.18 -11.65
CA GLY A 216 42.17 -18.65 -11.72
C GLY A 216 43.07 -19.24 -12.79
#